data_AF-A0A933BJR8-F1
#
_entry.id   AF-A0A933BJR8-F1
#
_cell.length_a   1.000
_cell.length_b   1.000
_cell.length_c   1.000
_cell.angle_alpha   90.00
_cell.angle_beta   90.00
_cell.angle_gamma   90.00
#
_symmetry.space_group_name_H-M   'P 1'
#
loop_
_entity.id
_entity.type
_entity.pdbx_description
1 polymer ?
#
loop_
_entity_poly.entity_id
_entity_poly.type
_entity_poly.pdbx_seq_one_letter_code
_entity_poly.pdbx_strand_id
1 'polypeptide(L)'
;MIPKRRSGKLTFRHWQGFTVMEVLIAGTIVVVGFLALATMFPTGYATVTKSGIQSIGLALAQQRIEFLRNAAYDNITATTESSIPGYSGYTRTTAFLLFNPDIGAKIVTVTVTLPSAGTPTSQPIQLTTIIAK
;
A
#
# COMPACT_ATOMS: atom_id res chain seq x y z
N MET A 1 -54.19 52.83 53.75
CA MET A 1 -53.07 52.98 52.80
C MET A 1 -52.51 51.59 52.51
N ILE A 2 -52.72 51.04 51.31
CA ILE A 2 -52.41 49.64 50.96
C ILE A 2 -51.12 49.61 50.11
N PRO A 3 -50.07 48.82 50.44
CA PRO A 3 -48.86 48.78 49.64
C PRO A 3 -49.02 47.83 48.44
N LYS A 4 -48.62 48.32 47.25
CA LYS A 4 -48.67 47.61 45.98
C LYS A 4 -47.42 46.73 45.82
N ARG A 5 -47.55 45.41 45.89
CA ARG A 5 -46.44 44.44 45.80
C ARG A 5 -46.00 44.27 44.33
N ARG A 6 -44.75 44.62 44.01
CA ARG A 6 -44.17 44.41 42.66
C ARG A 6 -43.98 42.91 42.42
N SER A 7 -44.61 42.39 41.37
CA SER A 7 -44.45 41.01 40.89
C SER A 7 -43.26 40.95 39.93
N GLY A 8 -42.17 40.31 40.38
CA GLY A 8 -41.03 39.96 39.52
C GLY A 8 -41.35 38.67 38.75
N LYS A 9 -41.28 38.71 37.42
CA LYS A 9 -41.41 37.51 36.58
C LYS A 9 -40.24 36.57 36.87
N LEU A 10 -40.54 35.44 37.52
CA LEU A 10 -39.63 34.30 37.64
C LEU A 10 -39.54 33.62 36.27
N THR A 11 -38.40 33.70 35.62
CA THR A 11 -38.12 32.90 34.42
C THR A 11 -37.85 31.46 34.83
N PHE A 12 -38.73 30.55 34.43
CA PHE A 12 -38.53 29.12 34.59
C PHE A 12 -37.40 28.66 33.66
N ARG A 13 -36.26 28.23 34.23
CA ARG A 13 -35.24 27.46 33.49
C ARG A 13 -35.84 26.09 33.17
N HIS A 14 -36.13 25.85 31.89
CA HIS A 14 -36.52 24.53 31.41
C HIS A 14 -35.28 23.64 31.34
N TRP A 15 -35.18 22.70 32.27
CA TRP A 15 -34.22 21.60 32.23
C TRP A 15 -34.86 20.43 31.49
N GLN A 16 -34.80 20.46 30.16
CA GLN A 16 -35.20 19.30 29.36
C GLN A 16 -33.97 18.38 29.25
N GLY A 17 -34.03 17.23 29.93
CA GLY A 17 -33.07 16.14 29.77
C GLY A 17 -33.29 15.38 28.46
N PHE A 18 -32.29 14.61 28.06
CA PHE A 18 -32.34 13.79 26.83
C PHE A 18 -33.31 12.61 27.00
N THR A 19 -34.07 12.28 25.96
CA THR A 19 -34.98 11.12 26.03
C THR A 19 -34.22 9.81 25.82
N VAL A 20 -34.72 8.70 26.37
CA VAL A 20 -34.08 7.37 26.21
C VAL A 20 -33.98 6.97 24.74
N MET A 21 -35.02 7.24 23.94
CA MET A 21 -35.01 6.95 22.51
C MET A 21 -33.91 7.72 21.78
N GLU A 22 -33.69 8.97 22.18
CA GLU A 22 -32.69 9.82 21.56
C GLU A 22 -31.27 9.31 21.89
N VAL A 23 -31.03 8.82 23.12
CA VAL A 23 -29.75 8.17 23.47
C VAL A 23 -29.56 6.89 22.66
N LEU A 24 -30.61 6.08 22.49
CA LEU A 24 -30.53 4.84 21.72
C LEU A 24 -30.22 5.12 20.25
N ILE A 25 -30.90 6.09 19.63
CA ILE A 25 -30.65 6.48 18.24
C ILE A 25 -29.26 7.10 18.09
N ALA A 26 -28.83 7.96 19.01
CA ALA A 26 -27.48 8.51 18.99
C ALA A 26 -26.42 7.39 19.12
N GLY A 27 -26.67 6.41 19.99
CA GLY A 27 -25.81 5.25 20.17
C GLY A 27 -25.71 4.39 18.91
N THR A 28 -26.82 4.13 18.21
CA THR A 28 -26.77 3.34 16.96
C THR A 28 -26.00 4.05 15.86
N ILE A 29 -26.17 5.36 15.71
CA ILE A 29 -25.40 6.17 14.74
C ILE A 29 -23.90 6.09 15.04
N VAL A 30 -23.51 6.19 16.30
CA VAL A 30 -22.11 6.08 16.73
C VAL A 30 -21.53 4.69 16.44
N VAL A 31 -22.29 3.62 16.71
CA VAL A 31 -21.86 2.24 16.42
C VAL A 31 -21.62 2.02 14.93
N VAL A 32 -22.51 2.51 14.06
CA VAL A 32 -22.32 2.45 12.60
C VAL A 32 -21.06 3.21 12.18
N GLY A 33 -20.80 4.38 12.78
CA GLY A 33 -19.57 5.14 12.58
C GLY A 33 -18.31 4.35 12.97
N PHE A 34 -18.32 3.68 14.11
CA PHE A 34 -17.19 2.84 14.53
C PHE A 34 -17.01 1.60 13.66
N LEU A 35 -18.08 1.01 13.13
CA LEU A 35 -17.97 -0.10 12.20
C LEU A 35 -17.26 0.32 10.91
N ALA A 36 -17.58 1.51 10.37
CA ALA A 36 -16.88 2.05 9.21
C ALA A 36 -15.37 2.21 9.50
N LEU A 37 -15.01 2.81 10.63
CA LEU A 37 -13.62 2.96 11.04
C LEU A 37 -12.91 1.61 11.24
N ALA A 38 -13.58 0.62 11.85
CA ALA A 38 -13.02 -0.70 12.09
C ALA A 38 -12.59 -1.39 10.78
N THR A 39 -13.32 -1.18 9.69
CA THR A 39 -12.95 -1.74 8.38
C THR A 39 -11.78 -1.02 7.68
N MET A 40 -11.49 0.22 8.06
CA MET A 40 -10.38 0.99 7.47
C MET A 40 -9.01 0.52 7.96
N PHE A 41 -8.89 0.03 9.19
CA PHE A 41 -7.58 -0.37 9.72
C PHE A 41 -6.96 -1.59 8.99
N PRO A 42 -7.68 -2.71 8.81
CA PRO A 42 -7.12 -3.86 8.10
C PRO A 42 -6.79 -3.56 6.64
N THR A 43 -7.64 -2.77 5.98
CA THR A 43 -7.46 -2.40 4.56
C THR A 43 -6.29 -1.45 4.38
N GLY A 44 -6.14 -0.45 5.26
CA GLY A 44 -4.98 0.43 5.29
C GLY A 44 -3.68 -0.32 5.54
N TYR A 45 -3.66 -1.23 6.53
CA TYR A 45 -2.49 -2.03 6.85
C TYR A 45 -2.08 -2.97 5.71
N ALA A 46 -3.04 -3.65 5.08
CA ALA A 46 -2.79 -4.50 3.91
C ALA A 46 -2.22 -3.70 2.73
N THR A 47 -2.67 -2.46 2.56
CA THR A 47 -2.18 -1.58 1.49
C THR A 47 -0.73 -1.15 1.75
N VAL A 48 -0.42 -0.72 2.97
CA VAL A 48 0.94 -0.29 3.35
C VAL A 48 1.95 -1.44 3.20
N THR A 49 1.59 -2.63 3.70
CA THR A 49 2.45 -3.82 3.59
C THR A 49 2.67 -4.21 2.13
N LYS A 50 1.62 -4.25 1.30
CA LYS A 50 1.74 -4.53 -0.13
C LYS A 50 2.64 -3.51 -0.84
N SER A 51 2.46 -2.22 -0.58
CA SER A 51 3.29 -1.17 -1.15
C SER A 51 4.76 -1.32 -0.74
N GLY A 52 5.03 -1.64 0.52
CA GLY A 52 6.40 -1.90 0.98
C GLY A 52 7.07 -3.07 0.26
N ILE A 53 6.34 -4.19 0.09
CA ILE A 53 6.82 -5.36 -0.64
C ILE A 53 7.14 -5.00 -2.11
N GLN A 54 6.28 -4.19 -2.74
CA GLN A 54 6.48 -3.70 -4.11
C GLN A 54 7.68 -2.77 -4.24
N SER A 55 7.86 -1.82 -3.31
CA SER A 55 9.02 -0.93 -3.32
C SER A 55 10.34 -1.69 -3.22
N ILE A 56 10.39 -2.72 -2.36
CA ILE A 56 11.56 -3.61 -2.26
C ILE A 56 11.78 -4.36 -3.58
N GLY A 57 10.73 -4.94 -4.16
CA GLY A 57 10.83 -5.66 -5.43
C GLY A 57 11.33 -4.77 -6.58
N LEU A 58 10.89 -3.52 -6.63
CA LEU A 58 11.36 -2.52 -7.59
C LEU A 58 12.85 -2.19 -7.37
N ALA A 59 13.26 -1.94 -6.13
CA ALA A 59 14.66 -1.68 -5.79
C ALA A 59 15.56 -2.86 -6.19
N LEU A 60 15.13 -4.10 -5.96
CA LEU A 60 15.85 -5.31 -6.37
C LEU A 60 15.99 -5.47 -7.88
N ALA A 61 14.95 -5.07 -8.63
CA ALA A 61 14.98 -5.05 -10.09
C ALA A 61 15.95 -3.97 -10.61
N GLN A 62 15.90 -2.77 -10.03
CA GLN A 62 16.81 -1.66 -10.37
C GLN A 62 18.27 -2.01 -10.07
N GLN A 63 18.56 -2.54 -8.87
CA GLN A 63 19.89 -2.99 -8.49
C GLN A 63 20.44 -4.03 -9.48
N ARG A 64 19.58 -4.93 -9.99
CA ARG A 64 20.02 -5.90 -11.00
C ARG A 64 20.33 -5.24 -12.33
N ILE A 65 19.50 -4.30 -12.78
CA ILE A 65 19.77 -3.55 -14.00
C ILE A 65 21.09 -2.78 -13.90
N GLU A 66 21.34 -2.12 -12.77
CA GLU A 66 22.60 -1.41 -12.52
C GLU A 66 23.80 -2.36 -12.52
N PHE A 67 23.67 -3.51 -11.86
CA PHE A 67 24.70 -4.55 -11.90
C PHE A 67 24.98 -5.02 -13.33
N LEU A 68 23.94 -5.27 -14.13
CA LEU A 68 24.07 -5.72 -15.52
C LEU A 68 24.63 -4.63 -16.43
N ARG A 69 24.35 -3.35 -16.14
CA ARG A 69 24.93 -2.21 -16.86
C ARG A 69 26.44 -2.07 -16.62
N ASN A 70 26.90 -2.42 -15.43
CA ASN A 70 28.32 -2.40 -15.07
C ASN A 70 29.06 -3.70 -15.46
N ALA A 71 28.33 -4.75 -15.83
CA ALA A 71 28.91 -6.00 -16.29
C ALA A 71 29.38 -5.89 -17.75
N ALA A 72 30.43 -6.63 -18.11
CA ALA A 72 30.82 -6.76 -19.51
C ALA A 72 29.66 -7.33 -20.35
N TYR A 73 29.46 -6.80 -21.56
CA TYR A 73 28.36 -7.15 -22.44
C TYR A 73 28.21 -8.66 -22.69
N ASP A 74 29.34 -9.38 -22.77
CA ASP A 74 29.40 -10.81 -23.00
C ASP A 74 28.99 -11.64 -21.77
N ASN A 75 29.11 -11.06 -20.56
CA ASN A 75 28.71 -11.71 -19.31
C ASN A 75 27.22 -11.53 -18.98
N ILE A 76 26.48 -10.75 -19.77
CA ILE A 76 25.02 -10.60 -19.63
C ILE A 76 24.36 -11.88 -20.14
N THR A 77 23.96 -12.73 -19.19
CA THR A 77 23.30 -14.02 -19.42
C THR A 77 21.98 -14.10 -18.68
N ALA A 78 21.12 -15.04 -19.10
CA ALA A 78 19.83 -15.26 -18.47
C ALA A 78 20.08 -16.00 -17.15
N THR A 79 19.48 -15.53 -16.07
CA THR A 79 19.68 -16.10 -14.74
C THR A 79 18.40 -16.01 -13.95
N THR A 80 18.05 -17.09 -13.27
CA THR A 80 16.97 -17.09 -12.27
C THR A 80 17.60 -17.24 -10.89
N GLU A 81 17.33 -16.29 -10.01
CA GLU A 81 17.76 -16.25 -8.63
C GLU A 81 16.53 -16.49 -7.75
N SER A 82 16.40 -17.71 -7.24
CA SER A 82 15.27 -18.13 -6.39
C SER A 82 15.40 -17.68 -4.93
N SER A 83 16.57 -17.19 -4.54
CA SER A 83 16.83 -16.65 -3.20
C SER A 83 17.76 -15.46 -3.28
N ILE A 84 17.31 -14.31 -2.79
CA ILE A 84 18.10 -13.09 -2.75
C ILE A 84 18.60 -12.89 -1.31
N PRO A 85 19.92 -12.77 -1.06
CA PRO A 85 20.45 -12.54 0.27
C PRO A 85 19.80 -11.32 0.94
N GLY A 86 19.29 -11.48 2.16
CA GLY A 86 18.58 -10.41 2.88
C GLY A 86 17.12 -10.22 2.52
N TYR A 87 16.60 -10.89 1.48
CA TYR A 87 15.22 -10.74 1.00
C TYR A 87 14.58 -12.11 0.74
N SER A 88 14.02 -12.72 1.79
CA SER A 88 13.35 -14.02 1.70
C SER A 88 12.04 -13.94 0.90
N GLY A 89 11.78 -14.95 0.07
CA GLY A 89 10.55 -15.08 -0.73
C GLY A 89 10.48 -14.20 -1.98
N TYR A 90 11.50 -13.40 -2.26
CA TYR A 90 11.66 -12.73 -3.56
C TYR A 90 12.42 -13.64 -4.52
N THR A 91 11.93 -13.73 -5.76
CA THR A 91 12.63 -14.41 -6.86
C THR A 91 12.89 -13.41 -7.97
N ARG A 92 14.07 -13.44 -8.57
CA ARG A 92 14.46 -12.55 -9.67
C ARG A 92 14.84 -13.36 -10.91
N THR A 93 14.22 -13.05 -12.03
CA THR A 93 14.52 -13.65 -13.33
C THR A 93 15.03 -12.58 -14.27
N THR A 94 16.26 -12.74 -14.73
CA THR A 94 16.86 -11.94 -15.80
C THR A 94 16.70 -12.70 -17.10
N ALA A 95 15.98 -12.12 -18.06
CA ALA A 95 15.92 -12.59 -19.43
C ALA A 95 16.58 -11.55 -20.34
N PHE A 96 17.13 -12.00 -21.46
CA PHE A 96 17.63 -11.10 -22.49
C PHE A 96 17.21 -11.58 -23.88
N LEU A 97 17.06 -10.63 -24.78
CA LEU A 97 16.76 -10.83 -26.19
C LEU A 97 17.74 -10.01 -27.00
N LEU A 98 18.24 -10.56 -28.11
CA LEU A 98 19.00 -9.80 -29.08
C LEU A 98 18.06 -8.78 -29.73
N PHE A 99 18.39 -7.50 -29.63
CA PHE A 99 17.57 -6.43 -30.21
C PHE A 99 18.04 -6.07 -31.60
N ASN A 100 19.35 -5.82 -31.75
CA ASN A 100 19.95 -5.56 -33.05
C ASN A 100 21.38 -6.15 -33.07
N PRO A 101 21.63 -7.19 -33.88
CA PRO A 101 22.91 -7.89 -33.93
C PRO A 101 24.03 -7.03 -34.54
N ASP A 102 23.70 -6.04 -35.39
CA ASP A 102 24.70 -5.25 -36.13
C ASP A 102 25.36 -4.17 -35.26
N ILE A 103 24.64 -3.67 -34.25
CA ILE A 103 25.15 -2.69 -33.27
C ILE A 103 25.49 -3.35 -31.92
N GLY A 104 25.37 -4.68 -31.81
CA GLY A 104 25.63 -5.41 -30.58
C GLY A 104 24.75 -4.95 -29.42
N ALA A 105 23.43 -4.86 -29.61
CA ALA A 105 22.48 -4.45 -28.55
C ALA A 105 21.59 -5.60 -28.08
N LYS A 106 21.46 -5.75 -26.75
CA LYS A 106 20.57 -6.69 -26.06
C LYS A 106 19.47 -5.91 -25.34
N ILE A 107 18.21 -6.32 -25.49
CA ILE A 107 17.16 -5.98 -24.54
C ILE A 107 17.32 -6.90 -23.33
N VAL A 108 17.32 -6.33 -22.14
CA VAL A 108 17.37 -7.05 -20.87
C VAL A 108 16.09 -6.75 -20.10
N THR A 109 15.36 -7.80 -19.76
CA THR A 109 14.15 -7.72 -18.93
C THR A 109 14.43 -8.41 -17.61
N VAL A 110 14.36 -7.64 -16.53
CA VAL A 110 14.44 -8.15 -15.16
C VAL A 110 13.04 -8.22 -14.59
N THR A 111 12.63 -9.43 -14.23
CA THR A 111 11.35 -9.73 -13.60
C THR A 111 11.60 -10.09 -12.14
N VAL A 112 10.92 -9.45 -11.20
CA VAL A 112 10.94 -9.81 -9.78
C VAL A 112 9.57 -10.31 -9.36
N THR A 113 9.50 -11.55 -8.91
CA THR A 113 8.31 -12.17 -8.33
C THR A 113 8.30 -11.90 -6.83
N LEU A 114 7.18 -11.40 -6.33
CA LEU A 114 7.03 -10.99 -4.94
C LEU A 114 6.70 -12.21 -4.06
N PRO A 115 7.06 -12.19 -2.77
CA PRO A 115 6.60 -13.18 -1.82
C PRO A 115 5.08 -13.14 -1.72
N SER A 116 4.41 -14.23 -2.10
CA SER A 116 2.96 -14.33 -1.96
C SER A 116 2.59 -14.72 -0.54
N ALA A 117 1.86 -13.85 0.15
CA ALA A 117 1.17 -14.16 1.40
C ALA A 117 -0.13 -14.96 1.14
N GLY A 118 -0.03 -16.09 0.43
CA GLY A 118 -1.15 -17.02 0.24
C GLY A 118 -2.18 -16.66 -0.83
N THR A 119 -1.91 -15.71 -1.74
CA THR A 119 -2.76 -15.46 -2.92
C THR A 119 -2.02 -15.74 -4.23
N PRO A 120 -2.57 -16.53 -5.17
CA PRO A 120 -1.82 -17.07 -6.32
C PRO A 120 -1.45 -16.04 -7.39
N THR A 121 -1.79 -14.76 -7.21
CA THR A 121 -1.51 -13.68 -8.16
C THR A 121 -0.43 -12.74 -7.63
N SER A 122 0.78 -13.28 -7.43
CA SER A 122 1.97 -12.42 -7.32
C SER A 122 2.15 -11.69 -8.64
N GLN A 123 1.66 -10.46 -8.75
CA GLN A 123 1.92 -9.59 -9.89
C GLN A 123 3.42 -9.29 -9.93
N PRO A 124 4.16 -9.80 -10.92
CA PRO A 124 5.60 -9.59 -10.96
C PRO A 124 5.91 -8.15 -11.36
N ILE A 125 6.97 -7.59 -10.80
CA ILE A 125 7.50 -6.30 -11.22
C ILE A 125 8.48 -6.53 -12.35
N GLN A 126 8.29 -5.85 -13.47
CA GLN A 126 9.15 -5.99 -14.66
C GLN A 126 9.80 -4.65 -15.00
N LEU A 127 11.11 -4.67 -15.17
CA LEU A 127 11.87 -3.56 -15.72
C LEU A 127 12.61 -4.03 -16.97
N THR A 128 12.49 -3.27 -18.04
CA THR A 128 13.15 -3.56 -19.32
C THR A 128 14.10 -2.43 -19.67
N THR A 129 15.32 -2.79 -20.09
CA THR A 129 16.34 -1.85 -20.52
C THR A 129 17.08 -2.37 -21.74
N ILE A 130 17.77 -1.49 -22.46
CA ILE A 130 18.65 -1.85 -23.58
C ILE A 130 20.08 -1.65 -23.13
N ILE A 131 20.93 -2.65 -23.36
CA ILE A 131 22.37 -2.58 -23.12
C ILE A 131 23.07 -2.85 -24.45
N ALA A 132 23.96 -1.95 -24.86
CA ALA A 132 24.78 -2.07 -26.05
C ALA A 132 26.24 -2.36 -25.67
N LYS A 133 26.99 -2.91 -26.62
CA LYS A 133 28.41 -3.25 -26.48
C LYS A 133 29.30 -2.01 -26.35
#